data_AF-A0A2W5Z0S9-F1
#
_entry.id   AF-A0A2W5Z0S9-F1
#
_cell.length_a   1.000
_cell.length_b   1.000
_cell.length_c   1.000
_cell.angle_alpha   90.00
_cell.angle_beta   90.00
_cell.angle_gamma   90.00
#
_symmetry.space_group_name_H-M   'P 1'
#
loop_
_entity.id
_entity.type
_entity.pdbx_description
1 polymer ?
#
loop_
_entity_poly.entity_id
_entity_poly.type
_entity_poly.pdbx_seq_one_letter_code
_entity_poly.pdbx_strand_id
1 'polypeptide(L)' 'MEGAPGKCHALGADRHGQFAVSLWGQFRLIFVPNHDPIPHLDAGGVDRSLVTKISITEVADYHGD' A
#
# COMPACT_ATOMS: atom_id res chain seq x y z
N MET A 1 -7.89 -6.07 3.19
CA MET A 1 -8.66 -5.43 2.09
C MET A 1 -8.63 -6.34 0.87
N GLU A 2 -9.07 -7.57 1.05
CA GLU A 2 -9.39 -8.44 -0.08
C GLU A 2 -10.76 -7.98 -0.59
N GLY A 3 -10.92 -7.81 -1.92
CA GLY A 3 -12.17 -7.31 -2.52
C GLY A 3 -12.36 -5.78 -2.52
N ALA A 4 -11.43 -4.98 -1.98
CA ALA A 4 -11.47 -3.53 -2.15
C ALA A 4 -11.20 -3.12 -3.62
N PRO A 5 -11.88 -2.08 -4.15
CA PRO A 5 -11.63 -1.61 -5.50
C PRO A 5 -10.15 -1.22 -5.68
N GLY A 6 -9.65 -1.38 -6.89
CA GLY A 6 -8.25 -1.07 -7.20
C GLY A 6 -7.24 -2.12 -6.73
N LYS A 7 -7.63 -3.37 -6.43
CA LYS A 7 -6.69 -4.49 -6.18
C LYS A 7 -5.60 -4.15 -5.14
N CYS A 8 -5.99 -3.59 -4.00
CA CYS A 8 -5.07 -3.14 -2.95
C CYS A 8 -4.22 -4.28 -2.38
N HIS A 9 -2.90 -4.22 -2.55
CA HIS A 9 -1.96 -5.22 -2.07
C HIS A 9 -0.69 -4.59 -1.47
N ALA A 10 -0.04 -5.31 -0.57
CA ALA A 10 1.27 -4.91 -0.05
C ALA A 10 2.36 -5.14 -1.11
N LEU A 11 3.39 -4.30 -1.12
CA LEU A 11 4.56 -4.47 -1.96
C LEU A 11 5.64 -5.28 -1.24
N GLY A 12 6.42 -6.04 -2.01
CA GLY A 12 7.50 -6.89 -1.51
C GLY A 12 8.90 -6.27 -1.67
N ALA A 13 9.92 -7.12 -1.49
CA ALA A 13 11.33 -6.76 -1.64
C ALA A 13 11.73 -5.52 -0.80
N ASP A 14 12.38 -4.53 -1.43
CA ASP A 14 12.83 -3.27 -0.83
C ASP A 14 11.70 -2.28 -0.53
N ARG A 15 10.45 -2.62 -0.88
CA ARG A 15 9.25 -1.79 -0.66
C ARG A 15 8.38 -2.26 0.51
N HIS A 16 8.96 -2.98 1.46
CA HIS A 16 8.23 -3.50 2.63
C HIS A 16 7.51 -2.36 3.40
N GLY A 17 6.25 -2.60 3.75
CA GLY A 17 5.39 -1.60 4.41
C GLY A 17 4.68 -0.62 3.46
N GLN A 18 5.00 -0.65 2.17
CA GLN A 18 4.25 0.08 1.13
C GLN A 18 3.09 -0.75 0.59
N PHE A 19 2.06 -0.06 0.11
CA PHE A 19 0.88 -0.64 -0.49
C PHE A 19 0.60 0.02 -1.83
N ALA A 20 0.04 -0.75 -2.77
CA ALA A 20 -0.34 -0.23 -4.08
C ALA A 20 -1.81 -0.52 -4.39
N VAL A 21 -2.46 0.41 -5.09
CA VAL A 21 -3.73 0.20 -5.78
C VAL A 21 -3.58 0.47 -7.28
N SER A 22 -4.27 -0.33 -8.09
CA SER A 22 -4.43 -0.13 -9.53
C SER A 22 -5.20 1.14 -9.82
N LEU A 23 -4.63 1.96 -10.71
CA LEU A 23 -5.30 3.08 -11.36
C LEU A 23 -5.72 2.67 -12.79
N TRP A 24 -5.88 3.64 -13.70
CA TRP A 24 -6.13 3.38 -15.11
C TRP A 24 -4.92 2.72 -15.78
N GLY A 25 -5.18 1.70 -16.60
CA GLY A 25 -4.13 0.97 -17.31
C GLY A 25 -3.12 0.32 -16.37
N GLN A 26 -1.83 0.62 -16.59
CA GLN A 26 -0.71 0.03 -15.86
C GLN A 26 -0.24 0.86 -14.67
N PHE A 27 -0.87 2.02 -14.43
CA PHE A 27 -0.53 2.88 -13.32
C PHE A 27 -0.91 2.29 -11.95
N ARG A 28 -0.10 2.60 -10.95
CA ARG A 28 -0.31 2.28 -9.54
C ARG A 28 -0.15 3.53 -8.70
N LEU A 29 -1.05 3.72 -7.74
CA LEU A 29 -0.86 4.66 -6.64
C LEU A 29 -0.20 3.90 -5.50
N ILE A 30 1.00 4.31 -5.08
CA ILE A 30 1.69 3.74 -3.94
C ILE A 30 1.59 4.67 -2.73
N PHE A 31 1.39 4.07 -1.57
CA PHE A 31 1.22 4.77 -0.31
C PHE A 31 1.72 3.93 0.88
N VAL A 32 1.90 4.60 2.02
CA VAL A 32 2.24 4.01 3.32
C VAL A 32 1.22 4.43 4.38
N PRO A 33 1.03 3.67 5.48
CA PRO A 33 0.28 4.15 6.64
C PRO A 33 0.96 5.39 7.23
N ASN A 34 0.16 6.38 7.63
CA ASN A 34 0.66 7.63 8.23
C ASN A 34 0.22 7.72 9.70
N HIS A 35 0.90 6.93 10.53
CA HIS A 35 0.69 6.84 11.97
C HIS A 35 2.01 6.79 12.71
N ASP A 36 1.99 7.24 13.95
CA ASP A 36 3.11 7.13 14.87
C ASP A 36 2.58 6.65 16.24
N PRO A 37 2.81 5.38 16.63
CA PRO A 37 3.49 4.34 15.87
C PRO A 37 2.63 3.77 14.73
N ILE A 38 3.27 3.13 13.74
CA ILE A 38 2.56 2.36 12.70
C ILE A 38 1.89 1.15 13.36
N PRO A 39 0.58 0.91 13.16
CA PRO A 39 -0.12 -0.22 13.76
C PRO A 39 0.35 -1.53 13.10
N HIS A 40 0.75 -2.50 13.90
CA HIS A 40 1.22 -3.81 13.45
C HIS A 40 0.43 -4.93 14.13
N LEU A 41 0.29 -6.06 13.44
CA LEU A 41 -0.21 -7.30 14.03
C LEU A 41 0.88 -7.94 14.90
N ASP A 42 0.49 -8.73 15.90
CA ASP A 42 1.42 -9.47 16.75
C ASP A 42 2.34 -10.41 15.95
N ALA A 43 1.82 -10.98 14.86
CA ALA A 43 2.57 -11.84 13.93
C ALA A 43 3.44 -11.07 12.93
N GLY A 44 3.47 -9.73 13.00
CA GLY A 44 4.13 -8.85 12.05
C GLY A 44 3.23 -8.36 10.91
N GLY A 45 3.73 -7.37 10.17
CA GLY A 45 2.96 -6.68 9.13
C GLY A 45 1.98 -5.65 9.68
N VAL A 46 1.49 -4.76 8.82
CA VAL A 46 0.62 -3.64 9.21
C VAL A 46 -0.78 -4.15 9.53
N ASP A 47 -1.32 -3.76 10.69
CA ASP A 47 -2.73 -3.98 11.02
C ASP A 47 -3.60 -2.97 10.27
N ARG A 48 -4.13 -3.41 9.13
CA ARG A 48 -4.94 -2.61 8.21
C ARG A 48 -6.27 -2.17 8.81
N SER A 49 -6.76 -2.84 9.87
CA SER A 49 -8.04 -2.47 10.50
C SER A 49 -7.92 -1.16 11.30
N LEU A 50 -6.71 -0.80 11.71
CA LEU A 50 -6.40 0.39 12.51
C LEU A 50 -5.87 1.56 11.65
N VAL A 51 -5.63 1.36 10.36
CA VAL A 51 -5.10 2.39 9.47
C VAL A 51 -6.22 3.36 9.04
N THR A 52 -6.22 4.56 9.61
CA THR A 52 -7.16 5.64 9.23
C THR A 52 -6.55 6.77 8.39
N LYS A 53 -5.23 6.82 8.26
CA LYS A 53 -4.47 7.83 7.50
C LYS A 53 -3.37 7.16 6.68
N ILE A 54 -3.16 7.67 5.48
CA ILE A 54 -2.07 7.23 4.58
C ILE A 54 -1.32 8.45 4.03
N SER A 55 -0.08 8.22 3.59
CA SER A 55 0.69 9.17 2.80
C SER A 55 0.92 8.59 1.42
N ILE A 56 0.54 9.32 0.37
CA ILE A 56 0.84 8.96 -1.01
C ILE A 56 2.32 9.23 -1.26
N THR A 57 3.05 8.23 -1.74
CA THR A 57 4.49 8.32 -1.99
C THR A 57 4.82 8.41 -3.47
N GLU A 58 4.02 7.77 -4.33
CA GLU A 58 4.34 7.64 -5.76
C GLU A 58 3.09 7.35 -6.60
N VAL A 59 3.10 7.83 -7.85
CA VAL A 59 2.25 7.33 -8.93
C VAL A 59 3.18 6.78 -10.01
N ALA A 60 3.16 5.46 -10.24
CA ALA A 60 4.11 4.77 -11.11
C ALA A 60 3.42 3.94 -12.18
N ASP A 61 4.00 3.89 -13.38
CA ASP A 61 3.68 2.87 -14.38
C ASP A 61 4.58 1.66 -14.16
N TYR A 62 4.01 0.46 -14.01
CA TYR A 62 4.78 -0.77 -13.81
C TYR A 62 5.34 -1.35 -15.13
N HIS A 63 5.08 -0.73 -16.28
CA HIS A 63 5.46 -1.22 -17.61
C HIS A 63 6.19 -0.20 -18.51
N GLY A 64 6.76 0.88 -17.96
CA GLY A 64 7.71 1.72 -18.72
C GLY A 64 9.10 1.56 -18.12
N ASP A 65 10.01 0.76 -18.68
CA ASP A 65 10.29 0.49 -20.10
C ASP A 65 9.71 -0.79 -20.73
#